data_AF-A0AAD2Q5G2-F1
#
_entry.id   AF-A0AAD2Q5G2-F1
#
_cell.length_a   1.000
_cell.length_b   1.000
_cell.length_c   1.000
_cell.angle_alpha   90.00
_cell.angle_beta   90.00
_cell.angle_gamma   90.00
#
_symmetry.space_group_name_H-M   'P 1'
#
loop_
_entity.id
_entity.type
_entity.pdbx_description
1 polymer ?
#
loop_
_entity_poly.entity_id
_entity_poly.type
_entity_poly.pdbx_seq_one_letter_code
_entity_poly.pdbx_strand_id
1 'polypeptide(L)'
;MRQFGIIPNPEYYAALETERRQFPPVEPFSGQKAGESYVDFFARREARNEHKLEAETNQHWQTHLQREQNAKSQSCPGKKGARVFIWEQRDHFWIRRLVQRGEVEDKWVNFAESQRVYDSFANEWNLCTPLNPEAQVPYDDDNDNDNDFYSQAFAQDFDDNLPTGLSEEMQSKLNDASAVMQHVNK
;
A
#
# COMPACT_ATOMS: atom_id res chain seq x y z
N MET A 1 -50.19 -32.62 14.28
CA MET A 1 -49.22 -31.51 14.47
C MET A 1 -48.22 -31.90 15.56
N ARG A 2 -46.98 -32.23 15.21
CA ARG A 2 -45.87 -32.36 16.18
C ARG A 2 -44.65 -31.70 15.56
N GLN A 3 -44.29 -30.56 16.12
CA GLN A 3 -43.14 -29.76 15.76
C GLN A 3 -41.91 -30.45 16.36
N PHE A 4 -41.16 -31.22 15.57
CA PHE A 4 -39.87 -31.74 15.99
C PHE A 4 -38.83 -30.63 15.82
N GLY A 5 -38.70 -29.79 16.84
CA GLY A 5 -37.53 -28.95 17.00
C GLY A 5 -36.33 -29.87 17.26
N ILE A 6 -35.45 -30.00 16.27
CA ILE A 6 -34.13 -30.58 16.46
C ILE A 6 -33.42 -29.66 17.45
N ILE A 7 -33.30 -30.07 18.72
CA ILE A 7 -32.38 -29.44 19.66
C ILE A 7 -31.00 -29.95 19.25
N PRO A 8 -30.11 -29.13 18.67
CA PRO A 8 -28.80 -29.63 18.25
C PRO A 8 -28.01 -30.02 19.50
N ASN A 9 -27.37 -31.18 19.46
CA ASN A 9 -26.62 -31.79 20.56
C ASN A 9 -25.69 -30.73 21.23
N PRO A 10 -25.70 -30.57 22.58
CA PRO A 10 -24.77 -29.69 23.28
C PRO A 10 -23.29 -29.94 22.95
N GLU A 11 -22.92 -31.19 22.67
CA GLU A 11 -21.57 -31.55 22.23
C GLU A 11 -21.24 -30.99 20.84
N TYR A 12 -22.24 -30.83 19.96
CA TYR A 12 -22.06 -30.20 18.65
C TYR A 12 -21.72 -28.71 18.79
N TYR A 13 -22.39 -28.00 19.70
CA TYR A 13 -22.03 -26.61 20.00
C TYR A 13 -20.66 -26.50 20.68
N ALA A 14 -20.34 -27.39 21.63
CA ALA A 14 -19.04 -27.40 22.29
C ALA A 14 -17.87 -27.72 21.33
N ALA A 15 -18.08 -28.60 20.34
CA ALA A 15 -17.11 -28.88 19.29
C ALA A 15 -16.91 -27.67 18.37
N LEU A 16 -17.98 -27.03 17.90
CA LEU A 16 -17.89 -25.80 17.10
C LEU A 16 -17.21 -24.65 17.87
N GLU A 17 -17.45 -24.54 19.18
CA GLU A 17 -16.77 -23.57 20.02
C GLU A 17 -15.29 -23.92 20.24
N THR A 18 -14.95 -25.20 20.34
CA THR A 18 -13.56 -25.67 20.44
C THR A 18 -12.78 -25.42 19.16
N GLU A 19 -13.36 -25.68 17.98
CA GLU A 19 -12.73 -25.38 16.69
C GLU A 19 -12.55 -23.86 16.50
N ARG A 20 -13.51 -23.04 16.91
CA ARG A 20 -13.35 -21.57 16.94
C ARG A 20 -12.26 -21.10 17.91
N ARG A 21 -12.01 -21.85 19.00
CA ARG A 21 -10.91 -21.58 19.96
C ARG A 21 -9.53 -21.95 19.41
N GLN A 22 -9.42 -22.71 18.32
CA GLN A 22 -8.13 -23.01 17.67
C GLN A 22 -7.60 -21.87 16.81
N PHE A 23 -8.44 -20.90 16.43
CA PHE A 23 -7.95 -19.76 15.66
C PHE A 23 -7.11 -18.84 16.55
N PRO A 24 -5.83 -18.57 16.21
CA PRO A 24 -4.99 -17.67 16.99
C PRO A 24 -5.64 -16.30 17.11
N PRO A 25 -5.51 -15.63 18.27
CA PRO A 25 -5.99 -14.26 18.41
C PRO A 25 -5.45 -13.37 17.29
N VAL A 26 -6.34 -12.62 16.64
CA VAL A 26 -5.96 -11.62 15.63
C VAL A 26 -5.19 -10.48 16.29
N GLU A 27 -4.27 -9.88 15.55
CA GLU A 27 -3.50 -8.73 16.05
C GLU A 27 -4.39 -7.50 16.23
N PRO A 28 -4.21 -6.72 17.32
CA PRO A 28 -4.92 -5.47 17.52
C PRO A 28 -4.73 -4.52 16.33
N PHE A 29 -5.80 -3.81 15.95
CA PHE A 29 -5.81 -2.85 14.84
C PHE A 29 -5.45 -3.42 13.46
N SER A 30 -5.33 -4.75 13.32
CA SER A 30 -5.14 -5.42 12.03
C SER A 30 -6.38 -5.31 11.14
N GLY A 31 -7.58 -5.12 11.71
CA GLY A 31 -8.83 -5.13 10.96
C GLY A 31 -9.23 -6.51 10.40
N GLN A 32 -8.44 -7.56 10.69
CA GLN A 32 -8.82 -8.95 10.49
C GLN A 32 -9.86 -9.34 11.54
N LYS A 33 -10.88 -10.10 11.14
CA LYS A 33 -11.88 -10.66 12.07
C LYS A 33 -11.39 -12.00 12.60
N ALA A 34 -11.84 -12.39 13.80
CA ALA A 34 -11.53 -13.71 14.34
C ALA A 34 -12.07 -14.81 13.40
N GLY A 35 -11.23 -15.80 13.08
CA GLY A 35 -11.59 -16.87 12.15
C GLY A 35 -11.50 -16.50 10.67
N GLU A 36 -11.09 -15.28 10.32
CA GLU A 36 -11.09 -14.80 8.94
C GLU A 36 -9.81 -15.20 8.20
N SER A 37 -9.96 -15.82 7.03
CA SER A 37 -8.83 -16.12 6.14
C SER A 37 -8.35 -14.87 5.39
N TYR A 38 -7.15 -14.92 4.79
CA TYR A 38 -6.67 -13.81 3.96
C TYR A 38 -7.59 -13.57 2.74
N VAL A 39 -8.15 -14.64 2.16
CA VAL A 39 -9.08 -14.58 1.03
C VAL A 39 -10.36 -13.86 1.45
N ASP A 40 -10.96 -14.27 2.57
CA ASP A 40 -12.19 -13.64 3.09
C ASP A 40 -11.95 -12.18 3.47
N PHE A 41 -10.77 -11.86 4.01
CA PHE A 41 -10.38 -10.48 4.30
C PHE A 41 -10.36 -9.64 3.03
N PHE A 42 -9.66 -10.08 1.98
CA PHE A 42 -9.57 -9.30 0.73
C PHE A 42 -10.94 -9.15 0.06
N ALA A 43 -11.74 -10.22 -0.02
CA ALA A 43 -13.10 -10.15 -0.56
C ALA A 43 -13.98 -9.17 0.23
N ARG A 44 -13.91 -9.19 1.58
CA ARG A 44 -14.64 -8.23 2.41
C ARG A 44 -14.15 -6.79 2.22
N ARG A 45 -12.85 -6.60 2.01
CA ARG A 45 -12.27 -5.27 1.77
C ARG A 45 -12.71 -4.72 0.42
N GLU A 46 -12.72 -5.56 -0.61
CA GLU A 46 -13.21 -5.24 -1.95
C GLU A 46 -14.68 -4.79 -1.90
N ALA A 47 -15.57 -5.60 -1.33
CA ALA A 47 -16.99 -5.24 -1.19
C ALA A 47 -17.20 -3.93 -0.41
N ARG A 48 -16.42 -3.69 0.64
CA ARG A 48 -16.46 -2.42 1.39
C ARG A 48 -15.94 -1.25 0.56
N ASN A 49 -14.93 -1.47 -0.28
CA ASN A 49 -14.35 -0.45 -1.13
C ASN A 49 -15.31 -0.09 -2.28
N GLU A 50 -16.03 -1.06 -2.84
CA GLU A 50 -17.14 -0.82 -3.79
C GLU A 50 -18.21 0.10 -3.19
N HIS A 51 -18.68 -0.20 -1.97
CA HIS A 51 -19.62 0.69 -1.28
C HIS A 51 -19.06 2.09 -1.00
N LYS A 52 -17.75 2.22 -0.77
CA LYS A 52 -17.12 3.54 -0.60
C LYS A 52 -17.05 4.31 -1.91
N LEU A 53 -16.83 3.62 -3.03
CA LEU A 53 -16.80 4.21 -4.36
C LEU A 53 -18.16 4.83 -4.71
N GLU A 54 -19.27 4.17 -4.36
CA GLU A 54 -20.63 4.70 -4.57
C GLU A 54 -20.90 6.01 -3.83
N ALA A 55 -20.28 6.20 -2.66
CA ALA A 55 -20.45 7.37 -1.80
C ALA A 55 -19.31 8.40 -1.93
N GLU A 56 -18.43 8.25 -2.93
CA GLU A 56 -17.22 9.04 -3.04
C GLU A 56 -17.49 10.49 -3.49
N THR A 57 -16.72 11.43 -2.95
CA THR A 57 -16.74 12.84 -3.36
C THR A 57 -15.60 13.13 -4.35
N ASN A 58 -15.72 14.17 -5.17
CA ASN A 58 -14.68 14.54 -6.15
C ASN A 58 -13.27 14.70 -5.53
N GLN A 59 -13.18 15.23 -4.32
CA GLN A 59 -11.90 15.41 -3.63
C GLN A 59 -11.29 14.08 -3.16
N HIS A 60 -12.12 13.16 -2.68
CA HIS A 60 -11.68 11.82 -2.31
C HIS A 60 -11.25 11.02 -3.54
N TRP A 61 -12.01 11.13 -4.64
CA TRP A 61 -11.68 10.50 -5.91
C TRP A 61 -10.29 10.90 -6.43
N GLN A 62 -9.97 12.20 -6.47
CA GLN A 62 -8.65 12.68 -6.88
C GLN A 62 -7.53 12.13 -5.98
N THR A 63 -7.77 12.11 -4.67
CA THR A 63 -6.80 11.60 -3.69
C THR A 63 -6.55 10.10 -3.89
N HIS A 64 -7.62 9.33 -4.10
CA HIS A 64 -7.56 7.90 -4.38
C HIS A 64 -6.81 7.63 -5.68
N LEU A 65 -7.13 8.33 -6.77
CA LEU A 65 -6.48 8.18 -8.07
C LEU A 65 -4.97 8.46 -7.98
N GLN A 66 -4.57 9.52 -7.27
CA GLN A 66 -3.15 9.82 -7.07
C GLN A 66 -2.43 8.71 -6.29
N ARG A 67 -3.09 8.15 -5.26
CA ARG A 67 -2.55 7.02 -4.49
C ARG A 67 -2.36 5.78 -5.35
N GLU A 68 -3.34 5.45 -6.18
CA GLU A 68 -3.25 4.32 -7.10
C GLU A 68 -2.14 4.49 -8.12
N GLN A 69 -2.00 5.68 -8.70
CA GLN A 69 -0.90 6.00 -9.61
C GLN A 69 0.45 5.83 -8.92
N ASN A 70 0.60 6.35 -7.71
CA ASN A 70 1.85 6.19 -6.94
C ASN A 70 2.12 4.73 -6.58
N ALA A 71 1.08 3.95 -6.28
CA ALA A 71 1.24 2.54 -5.92
C ALA A 71 1.69 1.66 -7.09
N LYS A 72 1.44 2.08 -8.35
CA LYS A 72 1.91 1.36 -9.54
C LYS A 72 3.43 1.22 -9.59
N SER A 73 4.19 2.12 -8.97
CA SER A 73 5.66 2.01 -8.92
C SER A 73 6.15 0.94 -7.94
N GLN A 74 5.26 0.33 -7.14
CA GLN A 74 5.60 -0.72 -6.16
C GLN A 74 6.73 -0.32 -5.20
N SER A 75 6.92 0.99 -4.99
CA SER A 75 7.98 1.53 -4.15
C SER A 75 7.62 1.42 -2.68
N CYS A 76 8.62 1.13 -1.85
CA CYS A 76 8.48 1.07 -0.41
C CYS A 76 7.92 2.41 0.13
N PRO A 77 6.83 2.41 0.94
CA PRO A 77 6.27 3.64 1.45
C PRO A 77 7.18 4.28 2.50
N GLY A 78 7.51 5.56 2.32
CA GLY A 78 8.30 6.32 3.29
C GLY A 78 7.60 6.59 4.63
N LYS A 79 8.28 7.30 5.53
CA LYS A 79 7.86 7.52 6.95
C LYS A 79 6.42 8.04 7.14
N LYS A 80 5.95 8.93 6.26
CA LYS A 80 4.57 9.49 6.28
C LYS A 80 3.62 8.80 5.30
N GLY A 81 4.07 7.72 4.66
CA GLY A 81 3.32 7.00 3.63
C GLY A 81 2.27 6.04 4.19
N ALA A 82 1.76 5.21 3.28
CA ALA A 82 0.79 4.15 3.55
C ALA A 82 1.22 3.25 4.72
N ARG A 83 0.26 2.72 5.47
CA ARG A 83 0.56 1.69 6.49
C ARG A 83 0.88 0.37 5.79
N VAL A 84 1.80 -0.40 6.33
CA VAL A 84 2.18 -1.70 5.77
C VAL A 84 1.79 -2.79 6.75
N PHE A 85 1.07 -3.78 6.23
CA PHE A 85 0.69 -4.97 6.97
C PHE A 85 1.33 -6.19 6.32
N ILE A 86 1.68 -7.17 7.14
CA ILE A 86 2.22 -8.46 6.70
C ILE A 86 1.26 -9.57 7.11
N TRP A 87 1.07 -10.54 6.23
CA TRP A 87 0.39 -11.78 6.56
C TRP A 87 1.42 -12.83 6.97
N GLU A 88 1.37 -13.23 8.23
CA GLU A 88 2.28 -14.22 8.81
C GLU A 88 1.51 -15.52 9.08
N GLN A 89 2.13 -16.66 8.75
CA GLN A 89 1.55 -17.95 9.10
C GLN A 89 1.80 -18.23 10.59
N ARG A 90 0.73 -18.50 11.34
CA ARG A 90 0.76 -18.98 12.72
C ARG A 90 -0.05 -20.27 12.78
N ASP A 91 0.63 -21.38 13.07
CA ASP A 91 0.09 -22.73 12.92
C ASP A 91 -0.42 -22.96 11.48
N HIS A 92 -1.74 -23.06 11.30
CA HIS A 92 -2.40 -23.28 10.02
C HIS A 92 -3.15 -22.03 9.52
N PHE A 93 -3.03 -20.91 10.23
CA PHE A 93 -3.79 -19.69 9.95
C PHE A 93 -2.88 -18.55 9.51
N TRP A 94 -3.39 -17.73 8.61
CA TRP A 94 -2.73 -16.49 8.19
C TRP A 94 -3.24 -15.34 9.06
N ILE A 95 -2.33 -14.70 9.78
CA ILE A 95 -2.64 -13.59 10.69
C ILE A 95 -2.05 -12.30 10.13
N ARG A 96 -2.88 -11.27 10.00
CA ARG A 96 -2.48 -9.95 9.52
C ARG A 96 -1.91 -9.13 10.66
N ARG A 97 -0.68 -8.65 10.54
CA ARG A 97 0.01 -7.82 11.53
C ARG A 97 0.44 -6.49 10.94
N LEU A 98 0.35 -5.41 11.73
CA LEU A 98 0.94 -4.12 11.36
C LEU A 98 2.46 -4.20 11.47
N VAL A 99 3.16 -3.82 10.39
CA VAL A 99 4.63 -3.72 10.39
C VAL A 99 5.02 -2.38 11.03
N GLN A 100 5.99 -2.42 11.95
CA GLN A 100 6.47 -1.18 12.57
C GLN A 100 7.22 -0.33 11.55
N ARG A 101 7.14 0.99 11.69
CA ARG A 101 7.69 1.91 10.69
C ARG A 101 9.18 1.70 10.39
N GLY A 102 10.00 1.37 11.40
CA GLY A 102 11.42 1.11 11.22
C GLY A 102 11.74 -0.22 10.54
N GLU A 103 10.78 -1.15 10.49
CA GLU A 103 10.96 -2.48 9.89
C GLU A 103 10.37 -2.57 8.47
N VAL A 104 9.70 -1.51 7.99
CA VAL A 104 8.95 -1.57 6.73
C VAL A 104 9.88 -1.89 5.57
N GLU A 105 11.03 -1.24 5.48
CA GLU A 105 12.00 -1.42 4.41
C GLU A 105 12.57 -2.85 4.40
N ASP A 106 13.04 -3.32 5.55
CA ASP A 106 13.53 -4.69 5.74
C ASP A 106 12.47 -5.74 5.38
N LYS A 107 11.20 -5.52 5.74
CA LYS A 107 10.14 -6.46 5.38
C LYS A 107 9.74 -6.34 3.92
N TRP A 108 9.78 -5.14 3.34
CA TRP A 108 9.34 -4.88 1.97
C TRP A 108 10.14 -5.66 0.94
N VAL A 109 11.47 -5.66 1.07
CA VAL A 109 12.38 -6.33 0.14
C VAL A 109 12.16 -7.84 0.08
N ASN A 110 11.61 -8.45 1.12
CA ASN A 110 11.36 -9.90 1.19
C ASN A 110 10.11 -10.39 0.42
N PHE A 111 9.39 -9.50 -0.27
CA PHE A 111 8.18 -9.83 -1.01
C PHE A 111 8.30 -9.39 -2.46
N ALA A 112 7.91 -10.25 -3.40
CA ALA A 112 7.79 -9.86 -4.79
C ALA A 112 6.62 -8.88 -5.00
N GLU A 113 6.64 -8.09 -6.09
CA GLU A 113 5.56 -7.16 -6.42
C GLU A 113 4.18 -7.84 -6.50
N SER A 114 4.12 -9.05 -7.03
CA SER A 114 2.88 -9.85 -7.10
C SER A 114 2.33 -10.31 -5.75
N GLN A 115 3.12 -10.20 -4.67
CA GLN A 115 2.72 -10.48 -3.29
C GLN A 115 2.39 -9.20 -2.51
N ARG A 116 2.52 -8.02 -3.13
CA ARG A 116 2.25 -6.70 -2.54
C ARG A 116 0.93 -6.17 -3.07
N VAL A 117 -0.07 -6.05 -2.20
CA VAL A 117 -1.39 -5.53 -2.59
C VAL A 117 -1.67 -4.21 -1.89
N TYR A 118 -1.96 -3.19 -2.68
CA TYR A 118 -2.32 -1.87 -2.20
C TYR A 118 -3.84 -1.67 -2.14
N ASP A 119 -4.32 -1.10 -1.04
CA ASP A 119 -5.68 -0.62 -0.85
C ASP A 119 -5.65 0.92 -0.73
N SER A 120 -6.01 1.58 -1.82
CA SER A 120 -6.02 3.04 -2.00
C SER A 120 -7.09 3.74 -1.16
N PHE A 121 -8.21 3.09 -0.86
CA PHE A 121 -9.28 3.61 -0.01
C PHE A 121 -8.87 3.71 1.46
N ALA A 122 -8.04 2.77 1.94
CA ALA A 122 -7.51 2.79 3.29
C ALA A 122 -6.08 3.34 3.39
N ASN A 123 -5.41 3.54 2.25
CA ASN A 123 -4.00 3.88 2.17
C ASN A 123 -3.12 2.84 2.91
N GLU A 124 -3.27 1.57 2.53
CA GLU A 124 -2.62 0.42 3.17
C GLU A 124 -1.98 -0.52 2.14
N TRP A 125 -0.80 -1.04 2.45
CA TRP A 125 -0.19 -2.16 1.76
C TRP A 125 -0.37 -3.45 2.55
N ASN A 126 -0.51 -4.56 1.84
CA ASN A 126 -0.51 -5.91 2.39
C ASN A 126 0.59 -6.72 1.69
N LEU A 127 1.56 -7.18 2.48
CA LEU A 127 2.58 -8.14 2.07
C LEU A 127 2.03 -9.55 2.35
N CYS A 128 1.72 -10.31 1.30
CA CYS A 128 0.96 -11.56 1.40
C CYS A 128 1.52 -12.63 0.46
N THR A 129 2.43 -13.46 0.99
CA THR A 129 3.04 -14.59 0.26
C THR A 129 2.01 -15.54 -0.39
N PRO A 130 0.88 -15.90 0.27
CA PRO A 130 -0.12 -16.80 -0.31
C PRO A 130 -0.77 -16.33 -1.61
N LEU A 131 -0.69 -15.04 -1.95
CA LEU A 131 -1.24 -14.52 -3.21
C LEU A 131 -0.47 -15.01 -4.43
N ASN A 132 0.84 -15.16 -4.29
CA ASN A 132 1.69 -15.76 -5.31
C ASN A 132 2.85 -16.51 -4.64
N PRO A 133 2.64 -17.76 -4.17
CA PRO A 133 3.63 -18.49 -3.41
C PRO A 133 4.92 -18.81 -4.18
N GLU A 134 4.83 -18.86 -5.51
CA GLU A 134 5.94 -19.21 -6.40
C GLU A 134 6.76 -17.98 -6.82
N ALA A 135 6.32 -16.77 -6.45
CA ALA A 135 7.02 -15.56 -6.81
C ALA A 135 8.43 -15.53 -6.22
N GLN A 136 9.42 -15.34 -7.10
CA GLN A 136 10.80 -15.12 -6.69
C GLN A 136 10.95 -13.66 -6.26
N VAL A 137 11.55 -13.47 -5.09
CA VAL A 137 11.97 -12.15 -4.63
C VAL A 137 13.17 -11.73 -5.49
N PRO A 138 13.19 -10.54 -6.10
CA PRO A 138 14.37 -10.05 -6.79
C PRO A 138 15.53 -10.03 -5.80
N TYR A 139 16.62 -10.73 -6.10
CA TYR A 139 17.86 -10.58 -5.36
C TYR A 139 18.40 -9.17 -5.66
N ASP A 140 18.53 -8.34 -4.62
CA ASP A 140 19.40 -7.16 -4.70
C ASP A 140 20.84 -7.71 -4.70
N ASP A 141 21.43 -7.85 -5.89
CA ASP A 141 22.86 -8.04 -6.01
C ASP A 141 23.50 -6.69 -5.69
N ASP A 142 23.75 -6.44 -4.41
CA ASP A 142 24.54 -5.32 -3.89
C ASP A 142 25.97 -5.43 -4.44
N ASN A 143 26.13 -5.11 -5.73
CA ASN A 143 27.43 -4.81 -6.31
C ASN A 143 27.72 -3.34 -5.97
N ASP A 144 28.11 -3.12 -4.72
CA ASP A 144 28.79 -1.92 -4.24
C ASP A 144 30.07 -1.73 -5.06
N ASN A 145 29.94 -1.12 -6.24
CA ASN A 145 31.08 -0.54 -6.94
C ASN A 145 31.29 0.88 -6.41
N ASP A 146 31.82 0.94 -5.19
CA ASP A 146 32.50 2.12 -4.65
C ASP A 146 33.69 2.45 -5.57
N ASN A 147 33.43 3.27 -6.59
CA ASN A 147 34.48 3.89 -7.38
C ASN A 147 34.43 5.40 -7.14
N ASP A 148 34.90 5.77 -5.95
CA ASP A 148 35.43 7.10 -5.64
C ASP A 148 36.67 7.38 -6.52
N PHE A 149 36.45 7.63 -7.81
CA PHE A 149 37.50 8.11 -8.70
C PHE A 149 37.55 9.64 -8.64
N TYR A 150 38.46 10.12 -7.80
CA TYR A 150 39.07 11.45 -7.81
C TYR A 150 39.07 12.11 -9.21
N SER A 151 38.27 13.17 -9.39
CA SER A 151 38.55 14.21 -10.40
C SER A 151 38.82 15.53 -9.69
N GLN A 152 39.99 15.62 -9.08
CA GLN A 152 40.58 16.89 -8.68
C GLN A 152 41.64 17.31 -9.71
N ALA A 153 41.19 18.09 -10.70
CA ALA A 153 41.95 19.04 -11.51
C ALA A 153 40.91 19.66 -12.47
N PHE A 154 40.49 20.92 -12.38
CA PHE A 154 41.26 22.15 -12.21
C PHE A 154 40.43 23.19 -11.47
N ALA A 155 40.92 23.63 -10.31
CA ALA A 155 40.63 24.96 -9.80
C ALA A 155 41.84 25.83 -10.17
N GLN A 156 41.72 26.58 -11.27
CA GLN A 156 42.53 27.77 -11.58
C GLN A 156 41.92 28.42 -12.83
N ASP A 157 40.95 29.31 -12.62
CA ASP A 157 41.16 30.75 -12.82
C ASP A 157 39.85 31.52 -12.60
N PHE A 158 39.93 32.47 -11.68
CA PHE A 158 38.98 33.57 -11.51
C PHE A 158 39.00 34.41 -12.80
N ASP A 159 37.85 34.63 -13.42
CA ASP A 159 37.62 35.86 -14.19
C ASP A 159 36.14 36.27 -14.19
N ASP A 160 35.92 37.57 -14.05
CA ASP A 160 34.66 38.30 -13.91
C ASP A 160 33.79 38.18 -15.18
N ASN A 161 32.63 37.51 -15.12
CA ASN A 161 31.44 37.98 -15.83
C ASN A 161 30.14 37.31 -15.37
N LEU A 162 29.26 38.10 -14.77
CA LEU A 162 27.89 37.74 -14.43
C LEU A 162 26.95 38.16 -15.58
N PRO A 163 26.26 37.25 -16.30
CA PRO A 163 25.14 37.65 -17.13
C PRO A 163 23.85 37.56 -16.32
N THR A 164 23.43 38.72 -15.83
CA THR A 164 22.06 39.05 -15.44
C THR A 164 21.14 38.84 -16.64
N GLY A 165 20.12 37.97 -16.53
CA GLY A 165 19.04 37.93 -17.52
C GLY A 165 18.43 36.55 -17.74
N LEU A 166 17.33 36.26 -17.05
CA LEU A 166 16.40 35.20 -17.45
C LEU A 166 15.72 35.65 -18.75
N SER A 167 15.84 34.84 -19.80
CA SER A 167 15.29 35.10 -21.14
C SER A 167 13.77 35.28 -21.10
N GLU A 168 13.28 36.33 -21.76
CA GLU A 168 11.86 36.72 -21.91
C GLU A 168 10.94 35.61 -22.46
N GLU A 169 11.49 34.57 -23.10
CA GLU A 169 10.71 33.44 -23.62
C GLU A 169 10.06 32.58 -22.53
N MET A 170 10.61 32.51 -21.31
CA MET A 170 10.00 31.73 -20.23
C MET A 170 8.82 32.44 -19.56
N GLN A 171 8.73 33.77 -19.64
CA GLN A 171 7.62 34.53 -19.03
C GLN A 171 6.38 34.62 -19.93
N SER A 172 6.54 34.48 -21.25
CA SER A 172 5.41 34.44 -22.20
C SER A 172 4.54 33.18 -22.03
N LYS A 173 5.14 32.02 -21.74
CA LYS A 173 4.41 30.74 -21.64
C LYS A 173 3.59 30.55 -20.36
N LEU A 174 3.75 31.41 -19.35
CA LEU A 174 2.97 31.34 -18.11
C LEU A 174 1.69 32.18 -18.13
N ASN A 175 1.57 33.15 -19.04
CA ASN A 175 0.39 34.03 -19.11
C ASN A 175 -0.74 33.49 -20.01
N ASP A 176 -0.48 32.53 -20.90
CA ASP A 176 -1.51 31.98 -21.80
C ASP A 176 -2.34 30.84 -21.19
N ALA A 177 -1.89 30.19 -20.11
CA ALA A 177 -2.65 29.12 -19.46
C ALA A 177 -3.75 29.63 -18.51
N SER A 178 -3.80 30.94 -18.23
CA SER A 178 -4.78 31.55 -17.31
C SER A 178 -6.05 32.06 -18.02
N ALA A 179 -6.11 32.02 -19.36
CA ALA A 179 -7.19 32.63 -20.16
C ALA A 179 -8.37 31.70 -20.51
N VAL A 180 -8.38 30.43 -20.08
CA VAL A 180 -9.44 29.46 -20.48
C VAL A 180 -10.54 29.28 -19.42
N MET A 181 -10.49 29.98 -18.27
CA MET A 181 -11.45 29.82 -17.16
C MET A 181 -12.23 31.09 -16.80
N GLN A 182 -12.46 32.00 -17.75
CA GLN A 182 -13.45 33.06 -17.62
C GLN A 182 -14.09 33.29 -18.99
N HIS A 183 -15.24 32.66 -19.28
CA HIS A 183 -16.30 33.13 -20.21
C HIS A 183 -17.42 32.07 -20.36
N VAL A 184 -17.99 31.59 -19.25
CA VAL A 184 -19.35 31.01 -19.26
C VAL A 184 -20.12 31.60 -18.10
N ASN A 185 -20.64 32.81 -18.31
CA ASN A 185 -21.80 33.36 -17.63
C ASN A 185 -22.22 34.65 -18.33
N LYS A 186 -23.07 34.50 -19.35
CA LYS A 186 -24.19 35.39 -19.67
C LYS A 186 -25.10 34.69 -20.67
#